data_AF-A0A183VAX7-F1
#
_entry.id   AF-A0A183VAX7-F1
#
_cell.length_a   1.000
_cell.length_b   1.000
_cell.length_c   1.000
_cell.angle_alpha   90.00
_cell.angle_beta   90.00
_cell.angle_gamma   90.00
#
_symmetry.space_group_name_H-M   'P 1'
#
loop_
_entity.id
_entity.type
_entity.pdbx_description
1 polymer ?
#
loop_
_entity_poly.entity_id
_entity_poly.type
_entity_poly.pdbx_seq_one_letter_code
_entity_poly.pdbx_strand_id
1 'polypeptide(L)' 'MSDNKDELVQRAKLAEQAERYDDMAQSMKKVTELGAELSNEERNLLSVAYKVRSFR' A
#
# COMPACT_ATOMS: atom_id res chain seq x y z
N MET A 1 14.53 -12.39 -4.22
CA MET A 1 13.93 -11.74 -3.03
C MET A 1 12.43 -11.86 -3.22
N SER A 2 11.79 -12.73 -2.46
CA SER A 2 10.33 -12.80 -2.43
C SER A 2 9.87 -11.56 -1.68
N ASP A 3 9.32 -10.55 -2.37
CA ASP A 3 8.76 -9.37 -1.68
C ASP A 3 7.64 -9.89 -0.76
N ASN A 4 7.91 -9.93 0.55
CA ASN A 4 6.91 -10.39 1.51
C ASN A 4 5.89 -9.26 1.73
N LYS A 5 4.68 -9.66 2.13
CA LYS A 5 3.60 -8.74 2.47
C LYS A 5 4.06 -7.60 3.39
N ASP A 6 4.82 -7.93 4.44
CA ASP A 6 5.35 -6.94 5.39
C ASP A 6 6.28 -5.91 4.74
N GLU A 7 7.13 -6.32 3.79
CA GLU A 7 8.04 -5.41 3.08
C GLU A 7 7.27 -4.45 2.17
N LEU A 8 6.23 -4.95 1.50
CA LEU A 8 5.36 -4.11 0.66
C LEU A 8 4.56 -3.10 1.50
N VAL A 9 4.08 -3.51 2.67
CA VAL A 9 3.39 -2.62 3.63
C VAL A 9 4.36 -1.57 4.17
N GLN A 10 5.58 -1.96 4.53
CA GLN A 10 6.63 -1.00 4.94
C GLN A 10 6.96 0.00 3.83
N ARG A 11 7.13 -0.47 2.58
CA ARG A 11 7.33 0.42 1.43
C ARG A 11 6.18 1.37 1.22
N ALA A 12 4.93 0.91 1.36
CA ALA A 12 3.76 1.77 1.25
C ALA A 12 3.73 2.85 2.34
N LYS A 13 4.09 2.54 3.59
CA LYS A 13 4.22 3.51 4.68
C LYS A 13 5.32 4.56 4.42
N LEU A 14 6.46 4.13 3.87
CA LEU A 14 7.53 5.07 3.47
C LEU A 14 7.08 5.97 2.31
N ALA A 15 6.35 5.41 1.35
CA ALA A 15 5.81 6.17 0.22
C ALA A 15 4.76 7.20 0.68
N GLU A 16 3.93 6.87 1.66
CA GLU A 16 3.01 7.82 2.32
C GLU A 16 3.76 8.99 2.96
N GLN A 17 4.82 8.71 3.72
CA GLN A 17 5.69 9.74 4.31
C GLN A 17 6.35 10.65 3.28
N ALA A 18 6.63 10.12 2.09
CA ALA A 18 7.18 10.85 0.97
C ALA A 18 6.11 11.50 0.07
N GLU A 19 4.82 11.42 0.43
CA GLU A 19 3.68 11.90 -0.36
C GLU A 19 3.62 11.30 -1.80
N ARG A 20 4.21 10.11 -1.97
CA ARG A 20 4.27 9.35 -3.22
C ARG A 20 3.14 8.31 -3.27
N TYR A 21 1.92 8.80 -3.43
CA TYR A 21 0.72 7.96 -3.42
C TYR A 21 0.65 6.94 -4.58
N ASP A 22 1.29 7.21 -5.72
CA ASP A 22 1.40 6.25 -6.82
C ASP A 22 2.22 5.01 -6.42
N ASP A 23 3.37 5.20 -5.77
CA ASP A 23 4.22 4.12 -5.25
C ASP A 23 3.53 3.36 -4.12
N MET A 24 2.82 4.09 -3.25
CA MET A 24 1.99 3.52 -2.19
C MET A 24 0.89 2.63 -2.77
N ALA A 25 0.18 3.09 -3.81
CA ALA A 25 -0.87 2.33 -4.48
C ALA A 25 -0.31 1.08 -5.20
N GLN A 26 0.84 1.19 -5.86
CA GLN A 26 1.50 0.04 -6.48
C GLN A 26 1.91 -1.02 -5.45
N SER A 27 2.49 -0.60 -4.33
CA SER A 27 2.91 -1.50 -3.26
C SER A 27 1.71 -2.21 -2.62
N MET A 28 0.66 -1.46 -2.29
CA MET A 28 -0.56 -2.02 -1.71
C MET A 28 -1.36 -2.89 -2.69
N LYS A 29 -1.29 -2.61 -4.00
CA LYS A 29 -1.85 -3.49 -5.02
C LYS A 29 -1.12 -4.84 -5.05
N LYS A 30 0.22 -4.85 -5.00
CA LYS A 30 0.98 -6.10 -4.89
C LYS A 30 0.61 -6.90 -3.64
N VAL A 31 0.37 -6.23 -2.50
CA VAL A 31 -0.12 -6.90 -1.28
C VAL A 31 -1.46 -7.62 -1.52
N THR A 32 -2.38 -7.02 -2.29
CA THR A 32 -3.65 -7.68 -2.64
C THR A 32 -3.46 -8.86 -3.60
N GLU A 33 -2.49 -8.76 -4.52
CA GLU A 33 -2.16 -9.83 -5.48
C GLU A 33 -1.48 -11.04 -4.81
N LEU A 34 -0.83 -10.85 -3.65
CA LEU A 34 -0.31 -11.95 -2.83
C LEU A 34 -1.42 -12.83 -2.23
N GLY A 35 -2.69 -12.42 -2.30
CA GLY A 35 -3.83 -13.22 -1.87
C GLY A 35 -3.93 -13.45 -0.35
N ALA A 36 -3.11 -12.75 0.44
CA ALA A 36 -3.13 -12.80 1.89
C ALA A 36 -4.25 -11.92 2.46
N GLU A 37 -4.91 -12.38 3.53
CA GLU A 37 -5.92 -11.57 4.22
C GLU A 37 -5.32 -10.24 4.68
N LEU A 38 -5.99 -9.16 4.31
CA LEU A 38 -5.61 -7.81 4.74
C LEU A 38 -6.07 -7.56 6.18
N SER A 39 -5.18 -7.01 6.99
CA SER A 39 -5.52 -6.46 8.31
C SER A 39 -6.28 -5.14 8.15
N ASN A 40 -6.91 -4.66 9.24
CA ASN A 40 -7.58 -3.36 9.23
C ASN A 40 -6.61 -2.21 8.87
N GLU A 41 -5.36 -2.31 9.33
CA GLU A 41 -4.34 -1.30 9.08
C GLU A 41 -3.97 -1.23 7.59
N GLU A 42 -3.85 -2.38 6.93
CA GLU A 42 -3.53 -2.48 5.50
C GLU A 42 -4.69 -2.04 4.62
N ARG A 43 -5.94 -2.36 4.98
CA ARG A 43 -7.11 -1.83 4.27
C ARG A 43 -7.23 -0.32 4.40
N ASN A 44 -6.87 0.23 5.56
CA ASN A 44 -6.80 1.67 5.74
C ASN A 44 -5.73 2.28 4.84
N LEU A 45 -4.53 1.69 4.79
CA LEU A 45 -3.45 2.11 3.90
C LEU A 45 -3.87 2.09 2.42
N LEU A 46 -4.53 1.00 1.98
CA LEU A 46 -5.08 0.87 0.64
C LEU A 46 -6.12 1.98 0.37
N SER A 47 -7.02 2.23 1.32
CA SER A 47 -8.04 3.27 1.19
C SER A 47 -7.42 4.66 1.08
N VAL A 48 -6.40 4.97 1.88
CA VAL A 48 -5.66 6.25 1.79
C VAL A 48 -5.00 6.39 0.43
N ALA A 49 -4.27 5.36 -0.04
CA ALA A 49 -3.60 5.39 -1.33
C ALA A 49 -4.55 5.69 -2.50
N TYR A 50 -5.70 5.00 -2.55
CA TYR A 50 -6.69 5.20 -3.62
C TYR A 50 -7.54 6.47 -3.43
N LYS A 51 -7.86 6.86 -2.19
CA LYS A 51 -8.63 8.09 -1.92
C LYS A 51 -7.83 9.34 -2.24
N VAL A 52 -6.55 9.38 -1.89
CA VAL A 52 -5.69 10.53 -2.22
C VAL A 52 -5.52 10.68 -3.73
N ARG A 53 -5.40 9.56 -4.46
CA ARG A 53 -5.40 9.59 -5.93
C ARG A 53 -6.69 10.14 -6.53
N SER A 54 -7.83 10.01 -5.85
CA SER A 54 -9.12 10.52 -6.33
C SER A 54 -9.36 12.00 -5.98
N PHE A 55 -8.55 12.60 -5.10
CA PHE A 55 -8.70 13.98 -4.63
C PHE A 55 -7.53 14.91 -5.04
N ARG A 56 -6.51 14.38 -5.72
CA ARG A 56 -5.53 15.16 -6.49
C ARG A 56 -6.00 15.28 -7.94
#